data_AF-A0A3A9ARR4-F1
#
_entry.id   AF-A0A3A9ARR4-F1
#
_cell.length_a   1.000
_cell.length_b   1.000
_cell.length_c   1.000
_cell.angle_alpha   90.00
_cell.angle_beta   90.00
_cell.angle_gamma   90.00
#
_symmetry.space_group_name_H-M   'P 1'
#
loop_
_entity.id
_entity.type
_entity.pdbx_description
1 polymer ?
#
loop_
_entity_poly.entity_id
_entity_poly.type
_entity_poly.pdbx_seq_one_letter_code
_entity_poly.pdbx_strand_id
1 'polypeptide(L)'
;MKEKHTDSVQNRFTAYLVAAVGNTRKKYWERKYRLQGREFAQEELLDRKYTDFEEQYRAYVGEHTDFIFRDWQRFGDLLALLESDRLAKAISRLKDRDRVLLFARVYGELTFTELGEKFQMEPKQAEMAYYYVLRKLRKELNGKDEF
;
A
#
# COMPACT_ATOMS: atom_id res chain seq x y z
N MET A 1 36.22 -27.26 73.11
CA MET A 1 36.85 -26.93 71.81
C MET A 1 36.07 -27.42 70.56
N LYS A 2 34.91 -28.10 70.67
CA LYS A 2 34.19 -28.63 69.50
C LYS A 2 33.27 -27.62 68.78
N GLU A 3 32.74 -26.61 69.47
CA GLU A 3 31.70 -25.71 68.91
C GLU A 3 32.21 -24.73 67.84
N LYS A 4 33.43 -24.18 68.00
CA LYS A 4 34.02 -23.22 67.04
C LYS A 4 34.31 -23.80 65.65
N HIS A 5 34.51 -25.11 65.54
CA HIS A 5 34.81 -25.77 64.26
C HIS A 5 33.56 -25.96 63.41
N THR A 6 32.40 -26.19 64.03
CA THR A 6 31.09 -26.28 63.38
C THR A 6 30.67 -24.95 62.75
N ASP A 7 30.87 -23.84 63.47
CA ASP A 7 30.58 -22.48 62.98
C ASP A 7 31.42 -22.11 61.74
N SER A 8 32.68 -22.53 61.68
CA SER A 8 33.59 -22.29 60.55
C SER A 8 33.10 -22.96 59.25
N VAL A 9 32.68 -24.22 59.35
CA VAL A 9 32.17 -24.98 58.20
C VAL A 9 30.80 -24.44 57.76
N GLN A 10 29.94 -24.11 58.72
CA GLN A 10 28.61 -23.56 58.48
C GLN A 10 28.69 -22.17 57.84
N ASN A 11 29.63 -21.32 58.26
CA ASN A 11 29.89 -20.02 57.62
C ASN A 11 30.44 -20.16 56.20
N ARG A 12 31.35 -21.12 55.93
CA ARG A 12 31.84 -21.39 54.57
C ARG A 12 30.74 -21.91 53.64
N PHE A 13 29.90 -22.81 54.13
CA PHE A 13 28.74 -23.30 53.39
C PHE A 13 27.76 -22.16 53.08
N THR A 14 27.49 -21.31 54.07
CA THR A 14 26.59 -20.16 53.90
C THR A 14 27.15 -19.15 52.90
N ALA A 15 28.45 -18.83 52.97
CA ALA A 15 29.11 -17.96 52.00
C ALA A 15 29.05 -18.53 50.57
N TYR A 16 29.29 -19.83 50.42
CA TYR A 16 29.18 -20.52 49.14
C TYR A 16 27.74 -20.48 48.60
N LEU A 17 26.74 -20.75 49.44
CA LEU A 17 25.34 -20.73 49.06
C LEU A 17 24.89 -19.32 48.60
N VAL A 18 25.27 -18.28 49.35
CA VAL A 18 24.98 -16.88 49.00
C VAL A 18 25.62 -16.51 47.66
N ALA A 19 26.87 -16.92 47.43
CA ALA A 19 27.55 -16.70 46.15
C ALA A 19 26.89 -17.46 45.00
N ALA A 20 26.49 -18.72 45.22
CA ALA A 20 25.82 -19.56 44.22
C ALA A 20 24.45 -18.97 43.82
N VAL A 21 23.66 -18.50 44.79
CA VAL A 21 22.39 -17.81 44.55
C VAL A 21 22.61 -16.50 43.79
N GLY A 22 23.61 -15.70 44.19
CA GLY A 22 23.99 -14.47 43.48
C GLY A 22 24.36 -14.71 42.02
N ASN A 23 25.18 -15.73 41.76
CA ASN A 23 25.60 -16.12 40.42
C ASN A 23 24.44 -16.66 39.57
N THR A 24 23.54 -17.43 40.19
CA THR A 24 22.34 -17.96 39.50
C THR A 24 21.39 -16.82 39.12
N ARG A 25 21.19 -15.85 40.01
CA ARG A 25 20.40 -14.65 39.75
C ARG A 25 21.00 -13.84 38.61
N LYS A 26 22.32 -13.64 38.59
CA LYS A 26 23.03 -12.93 37.51
C LYS A 26 22.83 -13.63 36.16
N LYS A 27 23.04 -14.95 36.08
CA LYS A 27 22.81 -15.75 34.87
C LYS A 27 21.35 -15.69 34.38
N TYR A 28 20.39 -15.70 35.31
CA TYR A 28 18.98 -15.55 34.98
C TYR A 28 18.69 -14.19 34.33
N TRP A 29 19.19 -13.10 34.92
CA TRP A 29 19.02 -11.76 34.35
C TRP A 29 19.71 -11.62 32.98
N GLU A 30 20.93 -12.10 32.81
CA GLU A 30 21.62 -12.11 31.50
C GLU A 30 20.81 -12.83 30.42
N ARG A 31 20.20 -13.98 30.77
CA ARG A 31 19.34 -14.73 29.86
C ARG A 31 18.06 -13.96 29.53
N LYS A 32 17.44 -13.32 30.53
CA LYS A 32 16.22 -12.51 30.36
C LYS A 32 16.48 -11.28 29.48
N TYR A 33 17.58 -10.55 29.71
CA TYR A 33 17.96 -9.40 28.86
C TYR A 33 18.24 -9.82 27.42
N ARG A 34 18.89 -10.97 27.20
CA ARG A 34 19.13 -11.49 25.85
C ARG A 34 17.84 -11.90 25.13
N LEU A 35 16.86 -12.43 25.85
CA LEU A 35 15.54 -12.74 25.30
C LEU A 35 14.78 -11.47 24.95
N GLN A 36 14.70 -10.52 25.89
CA GLN A 36 14.04 -9.23 25.65
C GLN A 36 14.67 -8.48 24.47
N GLY A 37 16.00 -8.43 24.36
CA GLY A 37 16.67 -7.79 23.23
C GLY A 37 16.36 -8.43 21.87
N ARG A 38 16.02 -9.72 21.83
CA ARG A 38 15.56 -10.40 20.60
C ARG A 38 14.08 -10.12 20.30
N GLU A 39 13.25 -10.08 21.33
CA GLU A 39 11.82 -9.77 21.21
C GLU A 39 11.59 -8.33 20.73
N PHE A 40 12.30 -7.35 21.31
CA PHE A 40 12.23 -5.94 20.88
C PHE A 40 12.72 -5.74 19.43
N ALA A 41 13.79 -6.42 19.02
CA ALA A 41 14.28 -6.36 17.64
C ALA A 41 13.27 -6.93 16.63
N GLN A 42 12.48 -7.93 17.04
CA GLN A 42 11.43 -8.51 16.21
C GLN A 42 10.21 -7.59 16.08
N GLU A 43 9.84 -6.88 17.14
CA GLU A 43 8.74 -5.91 17.14
C GLU A 43 9.03 -4.69 16.24
N GLU A 44 10.25 -4.13 16.31
CA GLU A 44 10.68 -3.02 15.43
C GLU A 44 10.73 -3.43 13.95
N LEU A 45 11.04 -4.70 13.66
CA LEU A 45 11.02 -5.25 12.30
C LEU A 45 9.61 -5.47 11.74
N LEU A 46 8.62 -5.70 12.62
CA LEU A 46 7.22 -5.87 12.21
C LEU A 46 6.54 -4.53 11.94
N ASP A 47 6.88 -3.51 12.72
CA ASP A 47 6.33 -2.15 12.55
C ASP A 47 6.78 -1.51 11.21
N ARG A 48 8.00 -1.83 10.74
CA ARG A 48 8.54 -1.32 9.47
C ARG A 48 8.01 -1.96 8.18
N LYS A 49 7.17 -3.00 8.24
CA LYS A 49 6.75 -3.74 7.01
C LYS A 49 5.31 -3.56 6.60
N TYR A 50 4.43 -3.05 7.46
CA TYR A 50 2.99 -3.02 7.17
C TYR A 50 2.51 -1.76 6.45
N THR A 51 3.20 -0.63 6.64
CA THR A 51 2.92 0.66 5.97
C THR A 51 3.64 0.82 4.64
N ASP A 52 4.76 0.12 4.45
CA ASP A 52 5.69 0.33 3.33
C ASP A 52 5.18 -0.29 2.02
N PHE A 53 4.42 -1.39 2.06
CA PHE A 53 3.94 -2.05 0.85
C PHE A 53 2.95 -1.20 0.06
N GLU A 54 1.99 -0.56 0.75
CA GLU A 54 0.97 0.23 0.05
C GLU A 54 1.58 1.51 -0.53
N GLU A 55 2.51 2.15 0.18
CA GLU A 55 3.23 3.31 -0.30
C GLU A 55 4.15 2.98 -1.48
N GLN A 56 4.90 1.87 -1.41
CA GLN A 56 5.70 1.36 -2.52
C GLN A 56 4.85 0.92 -3.72
N TYR A 57 3.69 0.31 -3.49
CA TYR A 57 2.75 -0.06 -4.55
C TYR A 57 2.17 1.18 -5.24
N ARG A 58 1.81 2.21 -4.47
CA ARG A 58 1.36 3.50 -5.01
C ARG A 58 2.45 4.17 -5.83
N ALA A 59 3.69 4.18 -5.34
CA ALA A 59 4.84 4.70 -6.08
C ALA A 59 5.10 3.91 -7.37
N TYR A 60 5.07 2.57 -7.30
CA TYR A 60 5.23 1.69 -8.45
C TYR A 60 4.16 1.93 -9.53
N VAL A 61 2.88 1.99 -9.12
CA VAL A 61 1.77 2.31 -10.02
C VAL A 61 1.96 3.72 -10.59
N GLY A 62 2.32 4.70 -9.78
CA GLY A 62 2.62 6.06 -10.23
C GLY A 62 3.69 6.08 -11.32
N GLU A 63 4.87 5.51 -11.07
CA GLU A 63 5.98 5.46 -12.03
C GLU A 63 5.62 4.70 -13.31
N HIS A 64 4.85 3.61 -13.21
CA HIS A 64 4.45 2.80 -14.36
C HIS A 64 3.23 3.35 -15.09
N THR A 65 2.49 4.29 -14.51
CA THR A 65 1.35 4.97 -15.14
C THR A 65 1.62 6.44 -15.41
N ASP A 66 2.80 6.94 -15.09
CA ASP A 66 3.19 8.35 -15.24
C ASP A 66 3.11 8.82 -16.70
N PHE A 67 3.32 7.90 -17.64
CA PHE A 67 3.13 8.15 -19.08
C PHE A 67 1.67 8.47 -19.44
N ILE A 68 0.70 7.95 -18.68
CA ILE A 68 -0.75 8.15 -18.87
C ILE A 68 -1.13 9.60 -18.59
N PHE A 69 -0.55 10.18 -17.55
CA PHE A 69 -0.79 11.58 -17.17
C PHE A 69 -0.10 12.57 -18.13
N ARG A 70 1.04 12.17 -18.71
CA ARG A 70 1.79 13.02 -19.66
C ARG A 70 1.20 13.02 -21.07
N ASP A 71 0.62 11.90 -21.51
CA ASP A 71 0.10 11.76 -22.88
C ASP A 71 -1.15 10.87 -22.92
N TRP A 72 -2.26 11.38 -22.38
CA TRP A 72 -3.59 10.74 -22.40
C TRP A 72 -4.12 10.43 -23.81
N GLN A 73 -3.45 10.88 -24.89
CA GLN A 73 -3.73 10.48 -26.28
C GLN A 73 -3.25 9.05 -26.59
N ARG A 74 -2.35 8.47 -25.78
CA ARG A 74 -1.89 7.07 -25.86
C ARG A 74 -2.81 6.09 -25.14
N PHE A 75 -4.12 6.33 -25.17
CA PHE A 75 -5.11 5.50 -24.48
C PHE A 75 -5.12 4.02 -24.92
N GLY A 76 -4.57 3.70 -26.10
CA GLY A 76 -4.44 2.32 -26.59
C GLY A 76 -3.59 1.44 -25.68
N ASP A 77 -2.50 1.98 -25.15
CA ASP A 77 -1.61 1.26 -24.23
C ASP A 77 -2.29 1.04 -22.87
N LEU A 78 -3.17 1.96 -22.49
CA LEU A 78 -3.97 1.88 -21.26
C LEU A 78 -5.05 0.80 -21.34
N LEU A 79 -5.66 0.61 -22.52
CA LEU A 79 -6.61 -0.49 -22.75
C LEU A 79 -5.97 -1.86 -22.55
N ALA A 80 -4.69 -2.01 -22.86
CA ALA A 80 -3.94 -3.26 -22.64
C ALA A 80 -3.64 -3.53 -21.15
N LEU A 81 -3.65 -2.49 -20.31
CA LEU A 81 -3.43 -2.58 -18.87
C LEU A 81 -4.73 -2.83 -18.08
N LEU A 82 -5.90 -2.70 -18.70
CA LEU A 82 -7.17 -2.94 -18.03
C LEU A 82 -7.33 -4.44 -17.72
N GLU A 83 -7.42 -4.78 -16.44
CA GLU A 83 -7.71 -6.15 -15.97
C GLU A 83 -9.08 -6.68 -16.43
N SER A 84 -10.00 -5.78 -16.80
CA SER A 84 -11.34 -6.12 -17.25
C SER A 84 -11.44 -6.16 -18.78
N ASP A 85 -11.45 -7.37 -19.33
CA ASP A 85 -11.72 -7.63 -20.76
C ASP A 85 -13.03 -7.00 -21.26
N ARG A 86 -14.06 -6.99 -20.41
CA ARG A 86 -15.37 -6.43 -20.75
C ARG A 86 -15.30 -4.92 -20.91
N LEU A 87 -14.62 -4.23 -19.99
CA LEU A 87 -14.45 -2.79 -20.04
C LEU A 87 -13.54 -2.38 -21.20
N ALA A 88 -12.42 -3.09 -21.39
CA ALA A 88 -11.52 -2.86 -22.51
C ALA A 88 -12.27 -2.95 -23.86
N LYS A 89 -13.08 -3.99 -24.05
CA LYS A 89 -13.93 -4.17 -25.24
C LYS A 89 -15.00 -3.09 -25.40
N ALA A 90 -15.62 -2.64 -24.30
CA ALA A 90 -16.63 -1.59 -24.36
C ALA A 90 -16.02 -0.24 -24.76
N ILE A 91 -14.85 0.11 -24.20
CA ILE A 91 -14.14 1.34 -24.56
C ILE A 91 -13.60 1.25 -26.00
N SER A 92 -13.09 0.08 -26.43
CA SER A 92 -12.62 -0.13 -27.80
C SER A 92 -13.72 -0.04 -28.86
N ARG A 93 -15.01 -0.04 -28.48
CA ARG A 93 -16.14 0.20 -29.40
C ARG A 93 -16.55 1.66 -29.50
N LEU A 94 -16.13 2.52 -28.57
CA LEU A 94 -16.36 3.96 -28.67
C LEU A 94 -15.60 4.53 -29.88
N LYS A 95 -16.06 5.68 -30.41
CA LYS A 95 -15.31 6.39 -31.45
C LYS A 95 -14.03 6.97 -30.86
N ASP A 96 -12.98 7.15 -31.65
CA ASP A 96 -11.70 7.68 -31.15
C ASP A 96 -11.88 9.04 -30.46
N ARG A 97 -12.70 9.93 -31.02
CA ARG A 97 -13.06 11.20 -30.38
C ARG A 97 -13.71 11.02 -29.01
N ASP A 98 -14.63 10.06 -28.87
CA ASP A 98 -15.34 9.77 -27.62
C ASP A 98 -14.38 9.22 -26.57
N ARG A 99 -13.44 8.35 -26.97
CA ARG A 99 -12.39 7.82 -26.10
C ARG A 99 -11.49 8.94 -25.61
N VAL A 100 -10.95 9.72 -26.54
CA VAL A 100 -10.08 10.88 -26.27
C VAL A 100 -10.77 11.84 -25.28
N LEU A 101 -12.07 12.11 -25.46
CA LEU A 101 -12.84 12.95 -24.54
C LEU A 101 -13.01 12.33 -23.15
N LEU A 102 -13.35 11.05 -23.07
CA LEU A 102 -13.46 10.30 -21.81
C LEU A 102 -12.14 10.29 -21.04
N PHE A 103 -11.04 9.96 -21.71
CA PHE A 103 -9.70 9.90 -21.11
C PHE A 103 -9.19 11.28 -20.67
N ALA A 104 -9.43 12.33 -21.48
CA ALA A 104 -9.08 13.69 -21.11
C ALA A 104 -9.78 14.14 -19.81
N ARG A 105 -11.03 13.72 -19.59
CA ARG A 105 -11.77 14.07 -18.37
C ARG A 105 -11.40 13.22 -17.16
N VAL A 106 -11.19 11.92 -17.36
CA VAL A 106 -10.97 10.94 -16.26
C VAL A 106 -9.52 10.91 -15.80
N TYR A 107 -8.56 10.95 -16.72
CA TYR A 107 -7.13 10.85 -16.41
C TYR A 107 -6.42 12.19 -16.52
N GLY A 108 -6.81 13.03 -17.48
CA GLY A 108 -6.26 14.38 -17.61
C GLY A 108 -6.86 15.40 -16.63
N GLU A 109 -7.96 15.03 -15.95
CA GLU A 109 -8.72 15.90 -15.04
C GLU A 109 -9.18 17.24 -15.65
N LEU A 110 -9.24 17.35 -16.99
CA LEU A 110 -9.65 18.59 -17.67
C LEU A 110 -11.06 19.01 -17.25
N THR A 111 -11.22 20.30 -16.99
CA THR A 111 -12.52 20.95 -16.78
C THR A 111 -13.33 20.99 -18.08
N PHE A 112 -14.65 21.21 -17.98
CA PHE A 112 -15.48 21.33 -19.18
C PHE A 112 -15.10 22.52 -20.06
N THR A 113 -14.51 23.57 -19.49
CA THR A 113 -13.96 24.71 -20.22
C THR A 113 -12.74 24.28 -21.05
N GLU A 114 -11.76 23.62 -20.43
CA GLU A 114 -10.55 23.12 -21.11
C GLU A 114 -10.88 22.03 -22.15
N LEU A 115 -11.90 21.21 -21.89
CA LEU A 115 -12.44 20.28 -22.89
C LEU A 115 -13.09 21.03 -24.05
N GLY A 116 -13.84 22.09 -23.77
CA GLY A 116 -14.43 22.95 -24.80
C GLY A 116 -13.36 23.52 -25.74
N GLU A 117 -12.30 24.09 -25.18
CA GLU A 117 -11.15 24.61 -25.93
C GLU A 117 -10.48 23.52 -26.77
N LYS A 118 -10.17 22.37 -26.16
CA LYS A 118 -9.50 21.25 -26.85
C LYS A 118 -10.33 20.68 -28.00
N PHE A 119 -11.63 20.54 -27.82
CA PHE A 119 -12.53 19.92 -28.81
C PHE A 119 -13.30 20.93 -29.67
N GLN A 120 -12.94 22.22 -29.58
CA GLN A 120 -13.54 23.32 -30.31
C GLN A 120 -15.07 23.35 -30.18
N MET A 121 -15.54 23.32 -28.93
CA MET A 121 -16.97 23.35 -28.59
C MET A 121 -17.21 24.20 -27.35
N GLU A 122 -18.46 24.60 -27.13
CA GLU A 122 -18.81 25.33 -25.91
C GLU A 122 -18.68 24.44 -24.67
N PRO A 123 -18.35 24.98 -23.49
CA PRO A 123 -18.18 24.18 -22.26
C PRO A 123 -19.40 23.31 -21.94
N LYS A 124 -20.61 23.85 -22.17
CA LYS A 124 -21.86 23.11 -21.98
C LYS A 124 -22.03 21.96 -22.98
N GLN A 125 -21.53 22.12 -24.21
CA GLN A 125 -21.51 21.03 -25.20
C GLN A 125 -20.49 19.95 -24.82
N ALA A 126 -19.33 20.33 -24.26
CA ALA A 126 -18.34 19.40 -23.75
C ALA A 126 -18.88 18.56 -22.58
N GLU A 127 -19.61 19.19 -21.66
CA GLU A 127 -20.31 18.51 -20.58
C GLU A 127 -21.34 17.50 -21.13
N MET A 128 -22.21 17.93 -22.04
CA MET A 128 -23.21 17.05 -22.66
C MET A 128 -22.56 15.89 -23.42
N ALA A 129 -21.48 16.14 -24.16
CA ALA A 129 -20.73 15.13 -24.88
C ALA A 129 -20.11 14.11 -23.92
N TYR A 130 -19.52 14.55 -22.81
CA TYR A 130 -18.95 13.69 -21.79
C TYR A 130 -20.00 12.73 -21.20
N TYR A 131 -21.14 13.27 -20.75
CA TYR A 131 -22.19 12.42 -20.18
C TYR A 131 -22.85 11.50 -21.20
N TYR A 132 -22.94 11.91 -22.46
CA TYR A 132 -23.40 11.05 -23.54
C TYR A 132 -22.46 9.84 -23.73
N VAL A 133 -21.14 10.07 -23.78
CA VAL A 133 -20.15 8.99 -23.88
C VAL A 133 -20.21 8.07 -22.66
N LEU A 134 -20.32 8.63 -21.45
CA LEU A 134 -20.44 7.84 -20.23
C LEU A 134 -21.70 6.96 -20.23
N ARG A 135 -22.84 7.51 -20.68
CA ARG A 135 -24.09 6.76 -20.82
C ARG A 135 -23.95 5.63 -21.85
N LYS A 136 -23.31 5.90 -22.99
CA LYS A 136 -23.04 4.91 -24.03
C LYS A 136 -22.15 3.78 -23.50
N LEU A 137 -21.10 4.11 -22.75
CA LEU A 137 -20.22 3.13 -22.12
C LEU A 137 -20.98 2.26 -21.10
N ARG A 138 -21.81 2.87 -20.24
CA ARG A 138 -22.65 2.12 -19.29
C ARG A 138 -23.62 1.17 -19.98
N LYS A 139 -24.21 1.56 -21.11
CA LYS A 139 -25.10 0.71 -21.89
C LYS A 139 -24.37 -0.52 -22.47
N GLU A 140 -23.20 -0.32 -23.05
CA GLU A 140 -22.34 -1.41 -23.52
C GLU A 140 -21.90 -2.33 -22.38
N LEU A 141 -21.65 -1.76 -21.20
CA LEU A 141 -21.26 -2.51 -20.01
C LEU A 141 -22.41 -3.26 -19.37
N ASN A 142 -23.64 -2.76 -19.35
CA ASN A 142 -24.75 -3.43 -18.64
C ASN A 142 -25.60 -4.33 -19.54
N GLY A 143 -25.46 -4.26 -20.87
CA GLY A 143 -26.13 -5.14 -21.82
C GLY A 143 -27.66 -5.00 -21.88
N LYS A 144 -28.29 -4.23 -20.99
CA LYS A 144 -29.71 -3.91 -20.96
C LYS A 144 -29.93 -2.47 -20.49
N ASP A 145 -30.83 -1.78 -21.19
CA ASP A 145 -31.45 -0.54 -20.73
C ASP A 145 -32.32 -0.87 -19.51
N GLU A 146 -31.76 -0.83 -18.31
CA GLU A 146 -32.56 -0.75 -17.10
C GLU A 146 -32.25 0.61 -16.45
N PHE A 147 -33.26 1.48 -16.56
CA PHE A 147 -33.43 2.70 -15.77
C PHE A 147 -34.27 2.35 -14.55
#